data_AF-A0A1W1Y3T9-F1
#
_entry.id   AF-A0A1W1Y3T9-F1
#
_cell.length_a   1.000
_cell.length_b   1.000
_cell.length_c   1.000
_cell.angle_alpha   90.00
_cell.angle_beta   90.00
_cell.angle_gamma   90.00
#
_symmetry.space_group_name_H-M   'P 1'
#
loop_
_entity.id
_entity.type
_entity.pdbx_description
1 polymer ?
#
loop_
_entity_poly.entity_id
_entity_poly.type
_entity_poly.pdbx_seq_one_letter_code
_entity_poly.pdbx_strand_id
1 'polypeptide(L)' 'MDKGFILLEGIVIFILAAYAFFVIGIPIILDIIWINRVKRGKSKRFGPLGIISIIATVIGLMNLPHLFTMIGEYFGWI' A
#
# COMPACT_ATOMS: atom_id res chain seq x y z
N MET A 1 -30.38 -9.97 3.89
CA MET A 1 -29.00 -10.42 4.18
C MET A 1 -28.93 -10.88 5.62
N ASP A 2 -28.36 -12.05 5.87
CA ASP A 2 -28.11 -12.56 7.22
C ASP A 2 -27.05 -11.68 7.91
N LYS A 3 -27.17 -11.46 9.22
CA LYS A 3 -26.18 -10.70 10.01
C LYS A 3 -24.78 -11.30 9.91
N GLY A 4 -24.68 -12.63 9.78
CA GLY A 4 -23.41 -13.33 9.57
C GLY A 4 -22.74 -12.96 8.25
N PHE A 5 -23.52 -12.74 7.19
CA PHE A 5 -23.01 -12.36 5.87
C PHE A 5 -22.43 -10.94 5.88
N ILE A 6 -23.13 -9.99 6.51
CA ILE A 6 -22.69 -8.58 6.61
C ILE A 6 -21.39 -8.47 7.41
N LEU A 7 -21.24 -9.25 8.49
CA LEU A 7 -20.02 -9.26 9.29
C LEU A 7 -18.82 -9.78 8.47
N LEU A 8 -19.01 -10.88 7.74
CA LEU A 8 -17.98 -11.46 6.90
C LEU A 8 -17.53 -10.48 5.81
N GLU A 9 -18.49 -9.83 5.15
CA GLU A 9 -18.23 -8.81 4.14
C GLU A 9 -17.40 -7.65 4.69
N GLY A 10 -17.75 -7.15 5.89
CA GLY A 10 -16.98 -6.10 6.57
C GLY A 10 -15.53 -6.51 6.88
N ILE A 11 -15.30 -7.77 7.29
CA ILE A 11 -13.96 -8.30 7.55
C ILE A 11 -13.15 -8.34 6.25
N VAL A 12 -13.75 -8.80 5.14
CA VAL A 12 -13.07 -8.87 3.84
C VAL A 12 -12.66 -7.46 3.37
N ILE A 13 -13.58 -6.49 3.43
CA ILE A 13 -13.28 -5.09 3.07
C ILE A 13 -12.14 -4.54 3.93
N PHE A 14 -12.16 -4.80 5.25
CA PHE A 14 -11.10 -4.35 6.15
C PHE A 14 -9.73 -4.93 5.78
N ILE A 15 -9.65 -6.23 5.47
CA ILE A 15 -8.41 -6.89 5.04
C ILE A 15 -7.92 -6.30 3.71
N LEU A 16 -8.81 -6.12 2.73
CA LEU A 16 -8.46 -5.52 1.44
C LEU A 16 -7.94 -4.08 1.61
N ALA A 17 -8.60 -3.28 2.44
CA ALA A 17 -8.17 -1.92 2.74
C ALA A 17 -6.81 -1.88 3.45
N ALA A 18 -6.57 -2.77 4.41
CA ALA A 18 -5.29 -2.89 5.09
C ALA A 18 -4.19 -3.28 4.09
N TYR A 19 -4.44 -4.27 3.24
CA TYR A 19 -3.48 -4.69 2.21
C TYR A 19 -3.18 -3.56 1.23
N ALA A 20 -4.20 -2.85 0.74
CA ALA A 20 -4.02 -1.66 -0.10
C ALA A 20 -3.17 -0.57 0.58
N PHE A 21 -3.37 -0.35 1.89
CA PHE A 21 -2.56 0.60 2.65
C PHE A 21 -1.08 0.18 2.73
N PHE A 22 -0.78 -1.11 2.91
CA PHE A 22 0.60 -1.60 2.88
C PHE A 22 1.25 -1.49 1.49
N VAL A 23 0.49 -1.82 0.45
CA VAL A 23 0.99 -1.86 -0.94
C VAL A 23 1.18 -0.45 -1.51
N ILE A 24 0.30 0.50 -1.16
CA ILE A 24 0.26 1.85 -1.77
C ILE A 24 0.57 2.93 -0.73
N GLY A 25 -0.12 2.90 0.40
CA GLY A 25 -0.04 3.95 1.42
C GLY A 25 1.35 4.11 2.02
N ILE A 26 1.96 3.01 2.50
CA ILE A 26 3.29 3.04 3.13
C ILE A 26 4.37 3.58 2.18
N PRO A 27 4.50 3.08 0.93
CA PRO A 27 5.48 3.61 -0.02
C PRO A 27 5.34 5.12 -0.25
N ILE A 28 4.10 5.61 -0.47
CA ILE A 28 3.85 7.03 -0.70
C ILE A 28 4.26 7.87 0.51
N ILE A 29 3.91 7.43 1.73
CA ILE A 29 4.27 8.15 2.97
C ILE A 29 5.80 8.22 3.12
N LEU A 30 6.50 7.10 2.90
CA LEU A 30 7.96 7.06 2.97
C LEU A 30 8.59 7.99 1.92
N ASP A 31 8.10 7.97 0.68
CA ASP A 31 8.57 8.83 -0.39
C ASP A 31 8.38 10.32 -0.04
N ILE A 32 7.21 10.69 0.50
CA ILE A 32 6.95 12.07 0.94
C ILE A 32 7.93 12.50 2.03
N ILE A 33 8.15 11.65 3.04
CA ILE A 33 9.07 11.94 4.15
C ILE A 33 10.50 12.07 3.62
N TRP A 34 10.93 11.15 2.76
CA TRP A 34 12.25 11.14 2.15
C TRP A 34 12.48 12.40 1.31
N ILE A 35 11.59 12.70 0.36
CA ILE A 35 11.66 13.88 -0.50
C ILE A 35 11.74 15.16 0.33
N ASN A 36 10.89 15.29 1.35
CA ASN A 36 10.89 16.46 2.24
C ASN A 36 12.20 16.59 3.03
N ARG A 37 12.80 15.47 3.47
CA ARG A 37 14.10 15.48 4.16
C ARG A 37 15.25 15.82 3.23
N VAL A 38 15.24 15.33 1.98
CA VAL A 38 16.23 15.69 0.96
C VAL A 38 16.16 17.18 0.63
N LYS A 39 14.95 17.71 0.39
CA LYS A 39 14.73 19.15 0.12
C LYS A 39 15.25 20.06 1.24
N ARG A 40 15.18 19.60 2.49
CA ARG A 40 15.66 20.33 3.68
C ARG A 40 17.15 20.11 3.99
N GLY A 41 17.88 19.39 3.13
CA GLY A 41 19.28 19.03 3.38
C GLY A 41 19.50 18.07 4.56
N LYS A 42 18.43 17.49 5.12
CA LYS A 42 18.49 16.60 6.29
C LYS A 42 18.73 15.14 5.93
N SER A 43 18.75 14.79 4.64
CA SER A 43 19.03 13.45 4.16
C SER A 43 19.69 13.49 2.79
N LYS A 44 20.55 12.50 2.51
CA LYS A 44 21.12 12.29 1.18
C LYS A 44 20.08 11.62 0.28
N ARG A 45 20.09 11.95 -1.01
CA ARG A 45 19.20 11.33 -2.01
C ARG A 45 19.32 9.81 -1.98
N PHE A 46 20.53 9.27 -2.02
CA PHE A 46 20.79 7.82 -1.88
C PHE A 46 21.25 7.43 -0.46
N GLY A 47 20.71 8.10 0.57
CA GLY A 47 20.92 7.69 1.95
C GLY A 47 20.05 6.49 2.36
N PRO A 48 20.19 5.97 3.59
CA PRO A 48 19.42 4.83 4.08
C PRO A 48 17.91 4.99 3.90
N LEU A 49 17.39 6.19 4.20
CA LEU A 49 15.96 6.50 4.03
C LEU A 49 15.52 6.42 2.56
N GLY A 50 16.35 6.90 1.63
CA GLY A 50 16.03 6.83 0.19
C GLY A 50 16.06 5.40 -0.33
N ILE A 51 17.01 4.58 0.13
CA ILE A 51 17.08 3.16 -0.22
C ILE A 51 15.84 2.42 0.31
N ILE A 52 15.45 2.65 1.56
CA ILE A 52 14.23 2.07 2.16
C ILE A 52 12.99 2.49 1.36
N SER A 53 12.89 3.77 1.00
CA SER A 53 11.80 4.30 0.16
C SER A 53 11.70 3.55 -1.16
N ILE A 54 12.82 3.44 -1.88
CA ILE A 54 12.88 2.75 -3.18
C ILE A 54 12.46 1.28 -3.02
N ILE A 55 12.97 0.58 -2.01
CA ILE A 55 12.63 -0.83 -1.76
C ILE A 55 11.13 -0.98 -1.47
N ALA A 56 10.58 -0.14 -0.58
CA ALA A 56 9.15 -0.17 -0.25
C ALA A 56 8.30 0.08 -1.51
N THR A 57 8.68 1.05 -2.33
CA THR A 57 7.99 1.38 -3.58
C THR A 57 8.06 0.23 -4.60
N VAL A 58 9.22 -0.41 -4.77
CA VAL A 58 9.36 -1.56 -5.68
C VAL A 58 8.52 -2.74 -5.19
N ILE A 59 8.55 -3.06 -3.90
CA ILE A 59 7.72 -4.13 -3.32
C ILE A 59 6.23 -3.82 -3.51
N GLY A 60 5.81 -2.57 -3.27
CA GLY A 60 4.43 -2.13 -3.53
C GLY A 60 4.03 -2.35 -4.99
N LEU A 61 4.87 -1.92 -5.94
CA LEU A 61 4.62 -2.12 -7.37
C LEU A 61 4.52 -3.59 -7.77
N MET A 62 5.36 -4.47 -7.19
CA MET A 62 5.30 -5.91 -7.45
C MET A 62 4.01 -6.56 -6.93
N ASN A 63 3.43 -6.03 -5.85
CA ASN A 63 2.18 -6.52 -5.26
C ASN A 63 0.93 -5.88 -5.88
N LEU A 64 1.09 -4.81 -6.66
CA LEU A 64 0.00 -4.07 -7.26
C LEU A 64 -0.93 -4.95 -8.13
N PRO A 65 -0.42 -5.85 -9.01
CA PRO A 65 -1.28 -6.71 -9.81
C PRO A 65 -2.14 -7.64 -8.94
N HIS A 66 -1.54 -8.22 -7.90
CA HIS A 66 -2.24 -9.11 -6.97
C HIS A 66 -3.33 -8.36 -6.19
N LEU A 67 -3.05 -7.14 -5.72
CA LEU A 67 -4.05 -6.28 -5.09
C LEU A 67 -5.24 -6.02 -6.02
N PHE A 68 -5.00 -5.70 -7.30
CA PHE A 68 -6.07 -5.49 -8.27
C PHE A 68 -6.86 -6.77 -8.55
N THR A 69 -6.22 -7.93 -8.62
CA THR A 69 -6.91 -9.22 -8.74
C THR A 69 -7.84 -9.47 -7.54
N MET A 70 -7.35 -9.31 -6.30
CA MET A 70 -8.17 -9.50 -5.10
C MET A 70 -9.37 -8.56 -5.05
N ILE A 71 -9.19 -7.30 -5.46
CA ILE A 71 -10.29 -6.32 -5.56
C ILE A 71 -11.28 -6.76 -6.66
N GLY A 72 -10.77 -7.15 -7.83
CA GLY A 72 -11.59 -7.57 -8.97
C GLY A 72 -12.45 -8.79 -8.64
N GLU A 73 -11.86 -9.82 -8.03
CA GLU A 73 -12.56 -11.02 -7.56
C GLU A 73 -13.66 -10.68 -6.55
N TYR A 74 -13.38 -9.78 -5.60
CA TYR A 74 -14.35 -9.37 -4.59
C TYR A 74 -15.55 -8.62 -5.19
N PHE A 75 -15.34 -7.75 -6.17
CA PHE A 75 -16.42 -7.00 -6.84
C PHE A 75 -17.04 -7.73 -8.05
N GLY A 76 -16.54 -8.92 -8.40
CA GLY A 76 -17.01 -9.70 -9.56
C GLY A 76 -16.68 -9.06 -10.90
N TRP A 77 -15.61 -8.27 -10.98
CA TRP A 77 -15.14 -7.65 -12.24
C TRP A 77 -14.28 -8.60 -13.07
N ILE A 78 -13.76 -9.65 -12.45
CA ILE A 78 -12.87 -10.68 -13.00
C ILE A 78 -13.26 -12.00 -12.33
#